data_AF-A0A954TLT0-F1
#
_entry.id   AF-A0A954TLT0-F1
#
_cell.length_a   1.000
_cell.length_b   1.000
_cell.length_c   1.000
_cell.angle_alpha   90.00
_cell.angle_beta   90.00
_cell.angle_gamma   90.00
#
_symmetry.space_group_name_H-M   'P 1'
#
loop_
_entity.id
_entity.type
_entity.pdbx_description
1 polymer ?
#
loop_
_entity_poly.entity_id
_entity_poly.type
_entity_poly.pdbx_seq_one_letter_code
_entity_poly.pdbx_strand_id
1 'polypeptide(L)'
;MSTIPNTLELQSPLSKRLAALTTTARLYAKWMVAALLLAGLVGFAWHKNWFLGGSQGATAGLLTFQVEPRDLPITVIERGQLESQTNLPVYCEVDDYRSDGINGTTIIWIIANGASVSKGDLICELDSSAIRAELDEQILDTEEAKSAFIQAQANLKNQAISNQTSLEKAELDVTLAELELEMFQDPDTGSHQLALATIQRQIEDLNNEILAAEMNLKLRRNDNSGIESLFKLGYAGKSELDRSVLSLLQAEGDYAAKLNKLNTQMASLQNLDSFEKKMQKLQLEGKLRTAQQNLQQVALTNEARLAQMTGVLATRTEQLAKEEERLKRYQTQFANCKIYAPQDGMVAYAPRASNRDADIGEGTAVRLRQQIFSIPNLRQMQVETSIHESAL
;
A
#
# COMPACT_ATOMS: atom_id res chain seq x y z
N MET A 1 41.71 25.66 -38.03
CA MET A 1 41.12 26.92 -38.56
C MET A 1 42.11 28.06 -38.29
N SER A 2 42.12 29.12 -39.10
CA SER A 2 42.91 30.37 -38.92
C SER A 2 44.39 30.26 -38.50
N THR A 3 45.28 30.25 -39.50
CA THR A 3 46.67 30.75 -39.40
C THR A 3 46.71 32.29 -39.44
N ILE A 4 47.79 32.93 -38.96
CA ILE A 4 48.53 34.00 -39.70
C ILE A 4 49.88 34.34 -39.01
N PRO A 5 50.95 34.74 -39.75
CA PRO A 5 52.30 34.95 -39.20
C PRO A 5 52.82 36.41 -39.37
N ASN A 6 54.07 36.70 -38.95
CA ASN A 6 55.12 37.21 -39.87
C ASN A 6 56.49 37.52 -39.22
N THR A 7 57.51 37.54 -40.08
CA THR A 7 58.92 37.97 -39.83
C THR A 7 59.19 39.36 -40.40
N LEU A 8 60.24 40.04 -39.92
CA LEU A 8 60.90 41.15 -40.63
C LEU A 8 62.43 41.05 -40.52
N GLU A 9 63.10 40.85 -41.66
CA GLU A 9 64.54 41.16 -41.83
C GLU A 9 64.71 42.58 -42.39
N LEU A 10 65.88 43.18 -42.16
CA LEU A 10 66.33 44.38 -42.88
C LEU A 10 67.86 44.36 -43.05
N GLN A 11 68.33 44.01 -44.25
CA GLN A 11 69.73 44.19 -44.64
C GLN A 11 69.98 45.62 -45.16
N SER A 12 71.23 46.06 -45.16
CA SER A 12 71.68 47.25 -45.91
C SER A 12 72.92 46.94 -46.77
N PRO A 13 73.06 47.56 -47.97
CA PRO A 13 74.04 47.14 -48.99
C PRO A 13 75.31 48.02 -49.02
N LEU A 14 76.11 47.83 -50.09
CA LEU A 14 77.30 48.61 -50.53
C LEU A 14 78.69 47.95 -50.38
N SER A 15 78.76 46.65 -50.63
CA SER A 15 79.90 46.15 -51.43
C SER A 15 79.80 46.69 -52.87
N LYS A 16 80.95 46.76 -53.58
CA LYS A 16 81.17 47.28 -54.95
C LYS A 16 81.41 48.80 -55.07
N ARG A 17 82.69 49.19 -55.19
CA ARG A 17 83.25 50.08 -56.26
C ARG A 17 84.78 50.25 -56.12
N LEU A 18 85.53 49.25 -56.61
CA LEU A 18 86.97 49.36 -56.91
C LEU A 18 87.28 48.61 -58.21
N ALA A 19 87.28 49.30 -59.35
CA ALA A 19 87.69 48.79 -60.65
C ALA A 19 87.99 49.96 -61.61
N ALA A 20 88.99 49.80 -62.50
CA ALA A 20 89.41 50.74 -63.55
C ALA A 20 89.94 52.12 -63.04
N LEU A 21 90.99 52.76 -63.57
CA LEU A 21 92.07 52.42 -64.53
C LEU A 21 93.43 52.80 -63.85
N THR A 22 94.65 52.65 -64.38
CA THR A 22 95.13 52.35 -65.75
C THR A 22 96.36 51.41 -65.69
N THR A 23 97.41 51.65 -66.47
CA THR A 23 98.47 50.70 -66.84
C THR A 23 99.90 51.26 -66.91
N THR A 24 100.13 52.58 -66.80
CA THR A 24 101.47 53.19 -66.99
C THR A 24 102.23 53.53 -65.71
N ALA A 25 101.57 53.74 -64.57
CA ALA A 25 102.25 53.97 -63.28
C ALA A 25 102.84 52.68 -62.64
N ARG A 26 102.66 51.50 -63.26
CA ARG A 26 102.74 50.18 -62.60
C ARG A 26 104.14 49.69 -62.15
N LEU A 27 105.21 50.45 -62.39
CA LEU A 27 106.54 50.20 -61.79
C LEU A 27 106.81 51.13 -60.61
N TYR A 28 106.72 52.45 -60.81
CA TYR A 28 106.92 53.43 -59.73
C TYR A 28 105.87 53.31 -58.62
N ALA A 29 104.61 53.00 -58.98
CA ALA A 29 103.57 52.72 -58.00
C ALA A 29 103.86 51.46 -57.16
N LYS A 30 104.64 50.47 -57.64
CA LYS A 30 105.00 49.32 -56.79
C LYS A 30 105.96 49.71 -55.67
N TRP A 31 106.96 50.54 -55.97
CA TRP A 31 107.88 51.06 -54.95
C TRP A 31 107.22 52.10 -54.04
N MET A 32 106.37 52.97 -54.59
CA MET A 32 105.63 53.96 -53.81
C MET A 32 104.55 53.33 -52.91
N VAL A 33 103.87 52.27 -53.35
CA VAL A 33 102.95 51.48 -52.51
C VAL A 33 103.72 50.66 -51.47
N ALA A 34 104.89 50.10 -51.79
CA ALA A 34 105.73 49.44 -50.78
C ALA A 34 106.17 50.41 -49.67
N ALA A 35 106.58 51.63 -50.03
CA ALA A 35 106.91 52.67 -49.05
C ALA A 35 105.69 53.13 -48.23
N LEU A 36 104.52 53.30 -48.87
CA LEU A 36 103.26 53.66 -48.19
C LEU A 36 102.73 52.53 -47.29
N LEU A 37 102.96 51.26 -47.63
CA LEU A 37 102.61 50.13 -46.76
C LEU A 37 103.52 50.04 -45.53
N LEU A 38 104.82 50.33 -45.68
CA LEU A 38 105.75 50.41 -44.55
C LEU A 38 105.42 51.60 -43.62
N ALA A 39 105.18 52.79 -44.18
CA ALA A 39 104.71 53.94 -43.42
C ALA A 39 103.34 53.69 -42.76
N GLY A 40 102.43 53.01 -43.47
CA GLY A 40 101.11 52.62 -42.98
C GLY A 40 101.17 51.63 -41.83
N LEU A 41 102.10 50.67 -41.85
CA LEU A 41 102.30 49.72 -40.74
C LEU A 41 102.84 50.41 -39.48
N VAL A 42 103.78 51.34 -39.62
CA VAL A 42 104.28 52.15 -38.48
C VAL A 42 103.18 53.07 -37.93
N GLY A 43 102.40 53.71 -38.82
CA GLY A 43 101.24 54.52 -38.42
C GLY A 43 100.14 53.72 -37.73
N PHE A 44 99.86 52.50 -38.19
CA PHE A 44 98.89 51.60 -37.56
C PHE A 44 99.35 51.11 -36.19
N ALA A 45 100.66 50.83 -36.02
CA ALA A 45 101.24 50.50 -34.73
C ALA A 45 101.13 51.66 -33.72
N TRP A 46 101.33 52.90 -34.16
CA TRP A 46 101.15 54.09 -33.31
C TRP A 46 99.67 54.37 -32.99
N HIS A 47 98.77 54.26 -33.98
CA HIS A 47 97.33 54.46 -33.75
C HIS A 47 96.77 53.45 -32.73
N LYS A 48 97.19 52.18 -32.78
CA LYS A 48 96.77 51.17 -31.80
C LYS A 48 97.19 51.49 -30.37
N ASN A 49 98.23 52.29 -30.15
CA ASN A 49 98.69 52.65 -28.81
C ASN A 49 98.05 53.96 -28.28
N TRP A 50 97.45 54.79 -29.15
CA TRP A 50 96.76 56.02 -28.73
C TRP A 50 95.25 55.82 -28.51
N PHE A 51 94.62 54.84 -29.18
CA PHE A 51 93.19 54.54 -28.98
C PHE A 51 92.89 53.58 -27.81
N LEU A 52 93.86 53.33 -26.92
CA LEU A 52 93.65 52.68 -25.61
C LEU A 52 93.60 53.71 -24.45
N GLY A 53 93.15 54.93 -24.76
CA GLY A 53 93.05 56.05 -23.82
C GLY A 53 91.66 56.27 -23.21
N GLY A 54 91.27 55.42 -22.24
CA GLY A 54 90.26 55.77 -21.23
C GLY A 54 88.81 55.32 -21.47
N SER A 55 88.42 54.24 -20.77
CA SER A 55 87.22 54.22 -19.90
C SER A 55 87.04 52.82 -19.26
N GLN A 56 87.87 52.47 -18.27
CA GLN A 56 87.63 51.28 -17.44
C GLN A 56 86.49 51.54 -16.44
N GLY A 57 85.26 51.55 -16.95
CA GLY A 57 84.08 51.30 -16.12
C GLY A 57 84.11 49.83 -15.69
N ALA A 58 84.52 49.57 -14.45
CA ALA A 58 84.76 48.22 -13.95
C ALA A 58 83.46 47.42 -13.78
N THR A 59 83.02 46.77 -14.86
CA THR A 59 82.12 45.62 -14.79
C THR A 59 82.90 44.45 -14.18
N ALA A 60 82.92 44.42 -12.85
CA ALA A 60 83.52 43.33 -12.09
C ALA A 60 82.92 41.99 -12.58
N GLY A 61 83.79 41.05 -12.93
CA GLY A 61 83.36 39.80 -13.57
C GLY A 61 82.41 39.02 -12.67
N LEU A 62 81.15 38.93 -13.08
CA LEU A 62 80.17 38.03 -12.47
C LEU A 62 80.70 36.60 -12.60
N LEU A 63 80.98 35.97 -11.47
CA LEU A 63 81.37 34.57 -11.36
C LEU A 63 80.22 33.70 -11.89
N THR A 64 80.32 33.35 -13.16
CA THR A 64 79.30 32.57 -13.88
C THR A 64 79.57 31.09 -13.66
N PHE A 65 78.80 30.49 -12.76
CA PHE A 65 78.87 29.06 -12.48
C PHE A 65 78.03 28.28 -13.50
N GLN A 66 78.58 27.19 -14.04
CA GLN A 66 77.85 26.34 -14.98
C GLN A 66 76.92 25.40 -14.20
N VAL A 67 75.60 25.60 -14.34
CA VAL A 67 74.59 24.82 -13.61
C VAL A 67 74.47 23.42 -14.22
N GLU A 68 74.81 22.40 -13.44
CA GLU A 68 74.46 21.00 -13.72
C GLU A 68 73.11 20.66 -13.07
N PRO A 69 72.19 19.96 -13.76
CA PRO A 69 71.07 19.33 -13.08
C PRO A 69 71.61 18.20 -12.19
N ARG A 70 71.37 18.32 -10.88
CA ARG A 70 71.72 17.31 -9.87
C ARG A 70 70.53 17.13 -8.93
N ASP A 71 70.34 15.91 -8.45
CA ASP A 71 69.36 15.61 -7.43
C ASP A 71 69.75 16.32 -6.12
N LEU A 72 68.88 17.18 -5.61
CA LEU A 72 69.01 17.80 -4.30
C LEU A 72 68.34 16.88 -3.25
N PRO A 73 69.10 16.24 -2.33
CA PRO A 73 68.52 15.33 -1.34
C PRO A 73 67.86 16.13 -0.20
N ILE A 74 66.63 16.62 -0.44
CA ILE A 74 65.80 17.31 0.57
C ILE A 74 65.44 16.30 1.67
N THR A 75 66.21 16.33 2.76
CA THR A 75 66.09 15.41 3.89
C THR A 75 65.62 16.18 5.11
N VAL A 76 64.31 16.24 5.32
CA VAL A 76 63.70 16.91 6.48
C VAL A 76 63.47 15.90 7.60
N ILE A 77 63.90 16.24 8.83
CA ILE A 77 63.66 15.42 10.02
C ILE A 77 62.54 16.06 10.84
N GLU A 78 61.29 15.81 10.42
CA GLU A 78 60.11 16.24 11.15
C GLU A 78 59.55 15.16 12.09
N ARG A 79 58.67 15.59 13.00
CA ARG A 79 57.88 14.68 13.84
C ARG A 79 56.54 14.41 13.17
N GLY A 80 56.20 13.14 13.02
CA GLY A 80 54.90 12.69 12.51
C GLY A 80 54.12 11.88 13.53
N GLN A 81 52.81 11.77 13.33
CA GLN A 81 51.94 10.82 14.02
C GLN A 81 51.73 9.59 13.12
N LEU A 82 51.66 8.41 13.72
CA LEU A 82 51.40 7.17 13.00
C LEU A 82 49.88 6.91 12.98
N GLU A 83 49.29 6.93 11.79
CA GLU A 83 47.85 6.73 11.57
C GLU A 83 47.60 5.50 10.68
N SER A 84 46.37 4.99 10.63
CA SER A 84 45.97 3.97 9.67
C SER A 84 45.35 4.62 8.42
N GLN A 85 45.74 4.17 7.24
CA GLN A 85 45.14 4.56 5.95
C GLN A 85 43.66 4.17 5.83
N THR A 86 43.18 3.26 6.68
CA THR A 86 41.76 2.87 6.75
C THR A 86 41.35 2.72 8.20
N ASN A 87 40.73 3.78 8.72
CA ASN A 87 40.14 3.84 10.04
C ASN A 87 38.61 3.81 9.91
N LEU A 88 37.98 2.75 10.40
CA LEU A 88 36.53 2.54 10.24
C LEU A 88 35.82 2.86 11.57
N PRO A 89 35.03 3.95 11.66
CA PRO A 89 34.31 4.32 12.87
C PRO A 89 33.12 3.40 13.10
N VAL A 90 32.91 2.99 14.36
CA VAL A 90 31.75 2.19 14.78
C VAL A 90 30.84 3.06 15.63
N TYR A 91 29.59 3.19 15.19
CA TYR A 91 28.56 4.00 15.83
C TYR A 91 27.58 3.12 16.61
N CYS A 92 26.91 3.70 17.61
CA CYS A 92 25.72 3.11 18.18
C CYS A 92 24.56 3.17 17.17
N GLU A 93 24.00 2.02 16.79
CA GLU A 93 22.79 1.94 15.96
C GLU A 93 21.51 1.70 16.79
N VAL A 94 21.60 1.82 18.12
CA VAL A 94 20.46 1.64 19.03
C VAL A 94 19.74 2.99 19.27
N ASP A 95 18.41 2.98 19.17
CA ASP A 95 17.55 4.14 19.46
C ASP A 95 17.46 4.42 20.98
N ASP A 96 17.35 5.70 21.35
CA ASP A 96 17.21 6.16 22.74
C ASP A 96 15.86 5.70 23.36
N TYR A 97 15.90 4.77 24.32
CA TYR A 97 14.71 4.23 24.99
C TYR A 97 14.28 5.10 26.17
N ARG A 98 13.38 6.03 25.89
CA ARG A 98 13.03 7.19 26.74
C ARG A 98 12.36 6.88 28.09
N SER A 99 12.04 5.61 28.39
CA SER A 99 11.23 5.26 29.58
C SER A 99 12.01 5.29 30.89
N ASP A 100 13.34 5.15 30.87
CA ASP A 100 14.17 5.04 32.08
C ASP A 100 14.73 6.40 32.57
N GLY A 101 14.44 7.49 31.86
CA GLY A 101 14.96 8.84 32.15
C GLY A 101 16.46 9.03 31.87
N ILE A 102 17.21 7.94 31.68
CA ILE A 102 18.54 7.92 31.06
C ILE A 102 18.40 8.36 29.58
N ASN A 103 19.49 8.91 29.02
CA ASN A 103 19.54 9.38 27.64
C ASN A 103 20.65 8.62 26.87
N GLY A 104 20.24 7.62 26.09
CA GLY A 104 21.10 6.60 25.49
C GLY A 104 21.16 5.30 26.28
N THR A 105 21.51 4.21 25.60
CA THR A 105 21.59 2.85 26.16
C THR A 105 22.92 2.65 26.88
N THR A 106 22.92 2.02 28.05
CA THR A 106 24.12 1.75 28.85
C THR A 106 24.98 0.63 28.26
N ILE A 107 26.30 0.77 28.32
CA ILE A 107 27.26 -0.30 28.03
C ILE A 107 27.31 -1.25 29.24
N ILE A 108 26.98 -2.54 29.06
CA ILE A 108 27.20 -3.58 30.06
C ILE A 108 28.65 -4.09 30.00
N TRP A 109 29.14 -4.36 28.79
CA TRP A 109 30.47 -4.92 28.58
C TRP A 109 31.14 -4.32 27.35
N ILE A 110 32.46 -4.14 27.41
CA ILE A 110 33.28 -3.56 26.34
C ILE A 110 34.62 -4.28 26.22
N ILE A 111 35.09 -4.51 24.99
CA ILE A 111 36.45 -5.03 24.78
C ILE A 111 37.50 -3.96 25.13
N ALA A 112 38.58 -4.37 25.79
CA ALA A 112 39.62 -3.44 26.26
C ALA A 112 40.26 -2.62 25.13
N ASN A 113 40.44 -1.31 25.37
CA ASN A 113 41.12 -0.38 24.46
C ASN A 113 42.54 -0.89 24.12
N GLY A 114 42.87 -0.94 22.83
CA GLY A 114 44.12 -1.52 22.32
C GLY A 114 44.08 -3.04 22.06
N ALA A 115 42.97 -3.73 22.32
CA ALA A 115 42.82 -5.14 21.92
C ALA A 115 42.73 -5.28 20.40
N SER A 116 43.31 -6.37 19.86
CA SER A 116 43.15 -6.73 18.45
C SER A 116 41.92 -7.62 18.25
N VAL A 117 41.19 -7.39 17.16
CA VAL A 117 39.93 -8.07 16.81
C VAL A 117 39.92 -8.50 15.35
N SER A 118 39.21 -9.59 15.08
CA SER A 118 38.88 -10.08 13.75
C SER A 118 37.48 -9.59 13.35
N LYS A 119 37.21 -9.53 12.04
CA LYS A 119 35.86 -9.24 11.56
C LYS A 119 34.82 -10.23 12.11
N GLY A 120 33.81 -9.72 12.80
CA GLY A 120 32.73 -10.49 13.41
C GLY A 120 32.90 -10.77 14.91
N ASP A 121 34.02 -10.41 15.53
CA ASP A 121 34.18 -10.50 16.99
C ASP A 121 33.25 -9.51 17.71
N LEU A 122 32.68 -9.91 18.86
CA LEU A 122 31.86 -9.04 19.70
C LEU A 122 32.77 -8.03 20.42
N ILE A 123 32.49 -6.73 20.27
CA ILE A 123 33.29 -5.63 20.84
C ILE A 123 32.55 -4.80 21.89
N CYS A 124 31.22 -4.85 21.90
CA CYS A 124 30.39 -4.17 22.90
C CYS A 124 29.06 -4.92 23.09
N GLU A 125 28.59 -4.98 24.33
CA GLU A 125 27.22 -5.38 24.67
C GLU A 125 26.54 -4.25 25.44
N LEU A 126 25.47 -3.73 24.84
CA LEU A 126 24.60 -2.71 25.42
C LEU A 126 23.47 -3.37 26.22
N ASP A 127 22.92 -2.66 27.20
CA ASP A 127 21.78 -3.15 27.97
C ASP A 127 20.55 -3.33 27.09
N SER A 128 20.16 -4.59 26.92
CA SER A 128 19.00 -5.01 26.15
C SER A 128 17.77 -5.27 27.00
N SER A 129 17.83 -5.11 28.33
CA SER A 129 16.73 -5.43 29.26
C SER A 129 15.43 -4.70 28.91
N ALA A 130 15.49 -3.39 28.72
CA ALA A 130 14.34 -2.56 28.37
C ALA A 130 13.82 -2.83 26.94
N ILE A 131 14.73 -2.91 25.96
CA ILE A 131 14.39 -3.19 24.55
C ILE A 131 13.80 -4.60 24.40
N ARG A 132 14.23 -5.55 25.23
CA ARG A 132 13.68 -6.91 25.28
C ARG A 132 12.28 -6.94 25.88
N ALA A 133 12.02 -6.22 26.97
CA ALA A 133 10.68 -6.12 27.54
C ALA A 133 9.67 -5.56 26.53
N GLU A 134 10.05 -4.47 25.85
CA GLU A 134 9.26 -3.86 24.75
C GLU A 134 9.08 -4.83 23.56
N LEU A 135 10.11 -5.62 23.20
CA LEU A 135 10.01 -6.65 22.15
C LEU A 135 9.07 -7.79 22.56
N ASP A 136 9.17 -8.28 23.79
CA ASP A 136 8.33 -9.34 24.34
C ASP A 136 6.85 -8.86 24.45
N GLU A 137 6.61 -7.57 24.73
CA GLU A 137 5.28 -6.92 24.68
C GLU A 137 4.74 -6.76 23.25
N GLN A 138 5.54 -6.20 22.32
CA GLN A 138 5.14 -6.05 20.91
C GLN A 138 4.86 -7.40 20.22
N ILE A 139 5.49 -8.50 20.66
CA ILE A 139 5.16 -9.86 20.20
C ILE A 139 3.72 -10.24 20.58
N LEU A 140 3.27 -9.90 21.80
CA LEU A 140 1.89 -10.14 22.24
C LEU A 140 0.90 -9.29 21.44
N ASP A 141 1.17 -7.99 21.28
CA ASP A 141 0.34 -7.07 20.48
C ASP A 141 0.20 -7.55 19.02
N THR A 142 1.29 -8.05 18.43
CA THR A 142 1.28 -8.56 17.05
C THR A 142 0.45 -9.85 16.93
N GLU A 143 0.54 -10.77 17.89
CA GLU A 143 -0.30 -11.97 17.92
C GLU A 143 -1.78 -11.67 18.25
N GLU A 144 -2.09 -10.62 19.03
CA GLU A 144 -3.48 -10.14 19.18
C GLU A 144 -3.99 -9.53 17.86
N ALA A 145 -3.23 -8.63 17.22
CA ALA A 145 -3.61 -8.03 15.94
C ALA A 145 -3.84 -9.09 14.85
N LYS A 146 -2.99 -10.12 14.81
CA LYS A 146 -3.07 -11.30 13.94
C LYS A 146 -4.29 -12.16 14.25
N SER A 147 -4.59 -12.38 15.53
CA SER A 147 -5.81 -13.06 15.98
C SER A 147 -7.07 -12.29 15.58
N ALA A 148 -7.07 -10.96 15.72
CA ALA A 148 -8.16 -10.08 15.30
C ALA A 148 -8.35 -10.06 13.77
N PHE A 149 -7.27 -10.13 12.98
CA PHE A 149 -7.33 -10.31 11.53
C PHE A 149 -7.95 -11.66 11.14
N ILE A 150 -7.53 -12.76 11.77
CA ILE A 150 -8.09 -14.09 11.51
C ILE A 150 -9.59 -14.12 11.85
N GLN A 151 -9.99 -13.52 12.99
CA GLN A 151 -11.40 -13.38 13.36
C GLN A 151 -12.18 -12.52 12.36
N ALA A 152 -11.63 -11.39 11.90
CA ALA A 152 -12.27 -10.55 10.88
C ALA A 152 -12.48 -11.31 9.55
N GLN A 153 -11.50 -12.13 9.14
CA GLN A 153 -11.62 -12.97 7.95
C GLN A 153 -12.67 -14.08 8.11
N ALA A 154 -12.75 -14.71 9.28
CA ALA A 154 -13.79 -15.68 9.60
C ALA A 154 -15.19 -15.03 9.61
N ASN A 155 -15.32 -13.85 10.21
CA ASN A 155 -16.57 -13.09 10.25
C ASN A 155 -17.04 -12.64 8.86
N LEU A 156 -16.15 -12.23 7.97
CA LEU A 156 -16.49 -11.92 6.57
C LEU A 156 -17.01 -13.17 5.84
N LYS A 157 -16.34 -14.32 5.98
CA LYS A 157 -16.78 -15.59 5.39
C LYS A 157 -18.16 -16.02 5.92
N ASN A 158 -18.37 -15.93 7.23
CA ASN A 158 -19.65 -16.22 7.88
C ASN A 158 -20.76 -15.25 7.41
N GLN A 159 -20.45 -13.97 7.24
CA GLN A 159 -21.41 -12.98 6.73
C GLN A 159 -21.78 -13.25 5.27
N ALA A 160 -20.85 -13.67 4.42
CA ALA A 160 -21.13 -14.06 3.04
C ALA A 160 -22.08 -15.29 2.96
N ILE A 161 -21.84 -16.32 3.77
CA ILE A 161 -22.72 -17.51 3.85
C ILE A 161 -24.11 -17.13 4.41
N SER A 162 -24.15 -16.26 5.42
CA SER A 162 -25.39 -15.77 6.03
C SER A 162 -26.21 -14.92 5.04
N ASN A 163 -25.54 -14.07 4.25
CA ASN A 163 -26.13 -13.29 3.16
C ASN A 163 -26.72 -14.19 2.07
N GLN A 164 -25.98 -15.22 1.63
CA GLN A 164 -26.48 -16.18 0.64
C GLN A 164 -27.73 -16.89 1.19
N THR A 165 -27.67 -17.37 2.43
CA THR A 165 -28.77 -18.06 3.11
C THR A 165 -30.01 -17.16 3.31
N SER A 166 -29.84 -15.83 3.46
CA SER A 166 -30.98 -14.90 3.59
C SER A 166 -31.58 -14.54 2.22
N LEU A 167 -30.74 -14.45 1.18
CA LEU A 167 -31.18 -14.19 -0.19
C LEU A 167 -31.99 -15.38 -0.74
N GLU A 168 -31.45 -16.61 -0.65
CA GLU A 168 -32.10 -17.85 -1.09
C GLU A 168 -33.47 -18.06 -0.41
N LYS A 169 -33.62 -17.63 0.84
CA LYS A 169 -34.92 -17.66 1.56
C LYS A 169 -35.90 -16.64 1.01
N ALA A 170 -35.47 -15.41 0.72
CA ALA A 170 -36.34 -14.40 0.13
C ALA A 170 -36.72 -14.73 -1.33
N GLU A 171 -35.83 -15.39 -2.08
CA GLU A 171 -36.12 -15.99 -3.39
C GLU A 171 -37.16 -17.11 -3.27
N LEU A 172 -37.00 -18.03 -2.31
CA LEU A 172 -37.99 -19.06 -2.03
C LEU A 172 -39.36 -18.45 -1.65
N ASP A 173 -39.40 -17.48 -0.75
CA ASP A 173 -40.63 -16.78 -0.34
C ASP A 173 -41.36 -16.13 -1.53
N VAL A 174 -40.61 -15.57 -2.50
CA VAL A 174 -41.18 -15.07 -3.76
C VAL A 174 -41.75 -16.21 -4.60
N THR A 175 -40.97 -17.27 -4.89
CA THR A 175 -41.46 -18.38 -5.73
C THR A 175 -42.68 -19.09 -5.13
N LEU A 176 -42.77 -19.18 -3.80
CA LEU A 176 -43.95 -19.72 -3.10
C LEU A 176 -45.17 -18.80 -3.26
N ALA A 177 -45.00 -17.47 -3.19
CA ALA A 177 -46.08 -16.52 -3.41
C ALA A 177 -46.53 -16.45 -4.88
N GLU A 178 -45.62 -16.67 -5.84
CA GLU A 178 -45.94 -16.82 -7.26
C GLU A 178 -46.74 -18.11 -7.51
N LEU A 179 -46.32 -19.23 -6.91
CA LEU A 179 -47.02 -20.52 -7.01
C LEU A 179 -48.39 -20.53 -6.32
N GLU A 180 -48.55 -19.85 -5.17
CA GLU A 180 -49.87 -19.64 -4.55
C GLU A 180 -50.82 -18.89 -5.50
N LEU A 181 -50.30 -17.86 -6.20
CA LEU A 181 -51.08 -17.04 -7.13
C LEU A 181 -51.39 -17.77 -8.45
N GLU A 182 -50.50 -18.66 -8.91
CA GLU A 182 -50.73 -19.56 -10.05
C GLU A 182 -51.79 -20.63 -9.71
N MET A 183 -51.63 -21.33 -8.59
CA MET A 183 -52.59 -22.34 -8.09
C MET A 183 -53.99 -21.76 -7.78
N PHE A 184 -54.11 -20.45 -7.58
CA PHE A 184 -55.40 -19.76 -7.48
C PHE A 184 -55.99 -19.40 -8.86
N GLN A 185 -55.16 -19.17 -9.88
CA GLN A 185 -55.58 -18.74 -11.23
C GLN A 185 -55.73 -19.88 -12.24
N ASP A 186 -55.19 -21.07 -11.97
CA ASP A 186 -55.34 -22.28 -12.78
C ASP A 186 -56.84 -22.56 -13.07
N PRO A 187 -57.26 -22.59 -14.36
CA PRO A 187 -58.66 -22.78 -14.73
C PRO A 187 -59.19 -24.19 -14.46
N ASP A 188 -58.33 -25.22 -14.42
CA ASP A 188 -58.75 -26.62 -14.34
C ASP A 188 -58.56 -27.20 -12.92
N THR A 189 -57.40 -26.99 -12.30
CA THR A 189 -57.08 -27.53 -10.96
C THR A 189 -57.17 -26.49 -9.83
N GLY A 190 -57.48 -25.24 -10.15
CA GLY A 190 -57.37 -24.12 -9.21
C GLY A 190 -58.25 -24.25 -7.97
N SER A 191 -57.70 -23.84 -6.81
CA SER A 191 -58.37 -23.95 -5.50
C SER A 191 -59.75 -23.28 -5.46
N HIS A 192 -59.87 -22.12 -6.12
CA HIS A 192 -61.12 -21.39 -6.32
C HIS A 192 -62.15 -22.19 -7.15
N GLN A 193 -61.70 -22.88 -8.20
CA GLN A 193 -62.56 -23.64 -9.10
C GLN A 193 -63.10 -24.90 -8.41
N LEU A 194 -62.27 -25.56 -7.58
CA LEU A 194 -62.69 -26.67 -6.73
C LEU A 194 -63.74 -26.24 -5.69
N ALA A 195 -63.64 -25.03 -5.14
CA ALA A 195 -64.64 -24.45 -4.25
C ALA A 195 -65.97 -24.18 -5.00
N LEU A 196 -65.92 -23.51 -6.16
CA LEU A 196 -67.10 -23.30 -7.01
C LEU A 196 -67.81 -24.61 -7.37
N ALA A 197 -67.08 -25.60 -7.89
CA ALA A 197 -67.62 -26.90 -8.28
C ALA A 197 -68.24 -27.67 -7.09
N THR A 198 -67.74 -27.43 -5.87
CA THR A 198 -68.31 -28.03 -4.65
C THR A 198 -69.64 -27.37 -4.26
N ILE A 199 -69.77 -26.05 -4.33
CA ILE A 199 -71.05 -25.35 -4.06
C ILE A 199 -72.07 -25.66 -5.17
N GLN A 200 -71.64 -25.70 -6.45
CA GLN A 200 -72.50 -26.08 -7.57
C GLN A 200 -73.09 -27.49 -7.40
N ARG A 201 -72.27 -28.47 -6.99
CA ARG A 201 -72.75 -29.83 -6.67
C ARG A 201 -73.78 -29.83 -5.52
N GLN A 202 -73.51 -29.08 -4.44
CA GLN A 202 -74.46 -28.94 -3.33
C GLN A 202 -75.79 -28.28 -3.75
N ILE A 203 -75.76 -27.36 -4.72
CA ILE A 203 -76.97 -26.76 -5.33
C ILE A 203 -77.72 -27.80 -6.18
N GLU A 204 -77.03 -28.63 -6.95
CA GLU A 204 -77.63 -29.70 -7.74
C GLU A 204 -78.28 -30.79 -6.85
N ASP A 205 -77.57 -31.24 -5.81
CA ASP A 205 -78.11 -32.14 -4.78
C ASP A 205 -79.36 -31.54 -4.11
N LEU A 206 -79.32 -30.25 -3.72
CA LEU A 206 -80.48 -29.56 -3.16
C LEU A 206 -81.65 -29.42 -4.14
N ASN A 207 -81.40 -29.19 -5.43
CA ASN A 207 -82.45 -29.11 -6.44
C ASN A 207 -83.16 -30.46 -6.61
N ASN A 208 -82.41 -31.57 -6.64
CA ASN A 208 -82.96 -32.93 -6.64
C ASN A 208 -83.78 -33.20 -5.36
N GLU A 209 -83.27 -32.77 -4.20
CA GLU A 209 -83.96 -32.85 -2.92
C GLU A 209 -85.25 -32.00 -2.85
N ILE A 210 -85.28 -30.84 -3.52
CA ILE A 210 -86.45 -29.94 -3.61
C ILE A 210 -87.52 -30.54 -4.50
N LEU A 211 -87.15 -31.08 -5.67
CA LEU A 211 -88.08 -31.76 -6.57
C LEU A 211 -88.77 -32.96 -5.89
N ALA A 212 -88.02 -33.73 -5.11
CA ALA A 212 -88.59 -34.81 -4.29
C ALA A 212 -89.58 -34.29 -3.22
N ALA A 213 -89.28 -33.15 -2.59
CA ALA A 213 -90.16 -32.53 -1.59
C ALA A 213 -91.42 -31.90 -2.22
N GLU A 214 -91.30 -31.26 -3.39
CA GLU A 214 -92.43 -30.71 -4.15
C GLU A 214 -93.44 -31.81 -4.52
N MET A 215 -92.94 -32.96 -4.99
CA MET A 215 -93.80 -34.09 -5.35
C MET A 215 -94.51 -34.71 -4.13
N ASN A 216 -93.85 -34.77 -2.96
CA ASN A 216 -94.48 -35.18 -1.70
C ASN A 216 -95.54 -34.16 -1.24
N LEU A 217 -95.24 -32.86 -1.28
CA LEU A 217 -96.17 -31.77 -0.98
C LEU A 217 -97.41 -31.84 -1.88
N LYS A 218 -97.22 -32.06 -3.18
CA LYS A 218 -98.29 -32.21 -4.17
C LYS A 218 -99.18 -33.41 -3.89
N LEU A 219 -98.60 -34.54 -3.47
CA LEU A 219 -99.35 -35.71 -3.00
C LEU A 219 -100.18 -35.37 -1.75
N ARG A 220 -99.58 -34.80 -0.70
CA ARG A 220 -100.29 -34.42 0.54
C ARG A 220 -101.38 -33.37 0.33
N ARG A 221 -101.19 -32.45 -0.64
CA ARG A 221 -102.21 -31.46 -1.03
C ARG A 221 -103.43 -32.14 -1.65
N ASN A 222 -103.22 -33.14 -2.50
CA ASN A 222 -104.28 -33.94 -3.09
C ASN A 222 -104.97 -34.82 -2.04
N ASP A 223 -104.22 -35.53 -1.19
CA ASP A 223 -104.73 -36.34 -0.07
C ASP A 223 -105.68 -35.51 0.82
N ASN A 224 -105.21 -34.32 1.24
CA ASN A 224 -105.97 -33.42 2.09
C ASN A 224 -107.21 -32.87 1.40
N SER A 225 -107.14 -32.49 0.12
CA SER A 225 -108.31 -32.04 -0.66
C SER A 225 -109.37 -33.14 -0.77
N GLY A 226 -108.95 -34.40 -0.95
CA GLY A 226 -109.83 -35.57 -0.90
C GLY A 226 -110.54 -35.70 0.45
N ILE A 227 -109.79 -35.75 1.56
CA ILE A 227 -110.35 -35.88 2.92
C ILE A 227 -111.22 -34.67 3.30
N GLU A 228 -110.86 -33.45 2.90
CA GLU A 228 -111.68 -32.25 3.13
C GLU A 228 -113.03 -32.34 2.39
N SER A 229 -113.05 -32.88 1.17
CA SER A 229 -114.31 -33.10 0.44
C SER A 229 -115.19 -34.17 1.11
N LEU A 230 -114.59 -35.27 1.58
CA LEU A 230 -115.30 -36.32 2.32
C LEU A 230 -115.83 -35.83 3.68
N PHE A 231 -115.09 -34.98 4.38
CA PHE A 231 -115.52 -34.34 5.62
C PHE A 231 -116.72 -33.42 5.39
N LYS A 232 -116.70 -32.58 4.34
CA LYS A 232 -117.83 -31.72 3.94
C LYS A 232 -119.08 -32.51 3.57
N LEU A 233 -118.92 -33.73 3.06
CA LEU A 233 -120.00 -34.66 2.75
C LEU A 233 -120.43 -35.53 3.96
N GLY A 234 -119.78 -35.40 5.11
CA GLY A 234 -120.10 -36.15 6.35
C GLY A 234 -119.53 -37.56 6.44
N TYR A 235 -118.66 -37.98 5.50
CA TYR A 235 -118.10 -39.34 5.44
C TYR A 235 -116.76 -39.53 6.17
N ALA A 236 -116.07 -38.45 6.55
CA ALA A 236 -114.77 -38.50 7.24
C ALA A 236 -114.83 -37.86 8.64
N GLY A 237 -114.02 -38.36 9.57
CA GLY A 237 -113.95 -37.85 10.94
C GLY A 237 -113.07 -36.60 11.09
N LYS A 238 -113.39 -35.73 12.05
CA LYS A 238 -112.59 -34.52 12.34
C LYS A 238 -111.12 -34.86 12.66
N SER A 239 -110.87 -35.94 13.40
CA SER A 239 -109.52 -36.45 13.70
C SER A 239 -108.72 -36.87 12.45
N GLU A 240 -109.38 -37.21 11.35
CA GLU A 240 -108.72 -37.60 10.10
C GLU A 240 -108.37 -36.37 9.27
N LEU A 241 -109.27 -35.39 9.20
CA LEU A 241 -109.01 -34.07 8.62
C LEU A 241 -107.86 -33.34 9.34
N ASP A 242 -107.83 -33.37 10.68
CA ASP A 242 -106.76 -32.72 11.44
C ASP A 242 -105.39 -33.41 11.23
N ARG A 243 -105.39 -34.72 10.97
CA ARG A 243 -104.18 -35.46 10.56
C ARG A 243 -103.76 -35.18 9.13
N SER A 244 -104.68 -35.02 8.18
CA SER A 244 -104.33 -34.66 6.79
C SER A 244 -103.82 -33.22 6.69
N VAL A 245 -104.42 -32.28 7.44
CA VAL A 245 -103.95 -30.90 7.54
C VAL A 245 -102.56 -30.82 8.17
N LEU A 246 -102.29 -31.56 9.26
CA LEU A 246 -100.97 -31.63 9.87
C LEU A 246 -99.92 -32.25 8.92
N SER A 247 -100.30 -33.29 8.17
CA SER A 247 -99.40 -33.94 7.18
C SER A 247 -99.07 -33.03 6.00
N LEU A 248 -100.03 -32.21 5.56
CA LEU A 248 -99.81 -31.17 4.54
C LEU A 248 -98.88 -30.07 5.08
N LEU A 249 -99.15 -29.57 6.30
CA LEU A 249 -98.34 -28.52 6.92
C LEU A 249 -96.87 -28.94 7.13
N GLN A 250 -96.64 -30.23 7.47
CA GLN A 250 -95.29 -30.80 7.53
C GLN A 250 -94.60 -30.78 6.17
N ALA A 251 -95.27 -31.23 5.10
CA ALA A 251 -94.69 -31.23 3.75
C ALA A 251 -94.46 -29.80 3.20
N GLU A 252 -95.33 -28.84 3.52
CA GLU A 252 -95.13 -27.42 3.20
C GLU A 252 -93.93 -26.83 3.98
N GLY A 253 -93.75 -27.21 5.25
CA GLY A 253 -92.60 -26.84 6.07
C GLY A 253 -91.27 -27.42 5.53
N ASP A 254 -91.24 -28.71 5.19
CA ASP A 254 -90.05 -29.38 4.63
C ASP A 254 -89.62 -28.75 3.30
N TYR A 255 -90.58 -28.50 2.39
CA TYR A 255 -90.33 -27.86 1.11
C TYR A 255 -89.79 -26.43 1.29
N ALA A 256 -90.42 -25.62 2.17
CA ALA A 256 -89.95 -24.27 2.48
C ALA A 256 -88.54 -24.27 3.12
N ALA A 257 -88.25 -25.23 4.00
CA ALA A 257 -86.92 -25.38 4.60
C ALA A 257 -85.84 -25.68 3.55
N LYS A 258 -86.13 -26.49 2.54
CA LYS A 258 -85.20 -26.77 1.44
C LYS A 258 -85.01 -25.57 0.50
N LEU A 259 -86.09 -24.85 0.13
CA LEU A 259 -85.98 -23.60 -0.63
C LEU A 259 -85.08 -22.56 0.10
N ASN A 260 -85.21 -22.45 1.42
CA ASN A 260 -84.36 -21.56 2.21
C ASN A 260 -82.88 -22.00 2.16
N LYS A 261 -82.57 -23.31 2.24
CA LYS A 261 -81.20 -23.82 2.04
C LYS A 261 -80.66 -23.48 0.66
N LEU A 262 -81.45 -23.70 -0.40
CA LEU A 262 -81.05 -23.35 -1.77
C LEU A 262 -80.75 -21.85 -1.91
N ASN A 263 -81.60 -20.98 -1.37
CA ASN A 263 -81.37 -19.53 -1.35
C ASN A 263 -80.06 -19.17 -0.64
N THR A 264 -79.73 -19.81 0.49
CA THR A 264 -78.43 -19.59 1.16
C THR A 264 -77.23 -20.07 0.35
N GLN A 265 -77.37 -21.14 -0.43
CA GLN A 265 -76.28 -21.64 -1.29
C GLN A 265 -76.11 -20.82 -2.59
N MET A 266 -77.19 -20.32 -3.16
CA MET A 266 -77.11 -19.35 -4.26
C MET A 266 -76.46 -18.05 -3.80
N ALA A 267 -76.76 -17.59 -2.58
CA ALA A 267 -76.11 -16.42 -1.99
C ALA A 267 -74.61 -16.66 -1.69
N SER A 268 -74.23 -17.85 -1.22
CA SER A 268 -72.80 -18.20 -1.01
C SER A 268 -72.03 -18.24 -2.32
N LEU A 269 -72.59 -18.85 -3.37
CA LEU A 269 -72.02 -18.87 -4.72
C LEU A 269 -71.84 -17.46 -5.29
N GLN A 270 -72.85 -16.59 -5.16
CA GLN A 270 -72.78 -15.20 -5.60
C GLN A 270 -71.70 -14.42 -4.84
N ASN A 271 -71.60 -14.58 -3.52
CA ASN A 271 -70.55 -13.93 -2.72
C ASN A 271 -69.14 -14.40 -3.14
N LEU A 272 -68.97 -15.69 -3.37
CA LEU A 272 -67.70 -16.30 -3.73
C LEU A 272 -67.17 -15.74 -5.06
N ASP A 273 -67.94 -15.81 -6.14
CA ASP A 273 -67.48 -15.32 -7.45
C ASP A 273 -67.38 -13.77 -7.52
N SER A 274 -68.28 -13.04 -6.87
CA SER A 274 -68.35 -11.58 -7.01
C SER A 274 -67.43 -10.81 -6.07
N PHE A 275 -67.14 -11.31 -4.85
CA PHE A 275 -66.31 -10.63 -3.86
C PHE A 275 -65.12 -11.47 -3.42
N GLU A 276 -65.34 -12.73 -3.01
CA GLU A 276 -64.29 -13.55 -2.39
C GLU A 276 -63.13 -13.80 -3.34
N LYS A 277 -63.42 -14.14 -4.61
CA LYS A 277 -62.47 -14.25 -5.71
C LYS A 277 -61.54 -13.04 -5.85
N LYS A 278 -62.10 -11.83 -5.78
CA LYS A 278 -61.37 -10.57 -5.93
C LYS A 278 -60.54 -10.26 -4.69
N MET A 279 -61.11 -10.52 -3.50
CA MET A 279 -60.41 -10.35 -2.23
C MET A 279 -59.21 -11.30 -2.12
N GLN A 280 -59.39 -12.59 -2.39
CA GLN A 280 -58.33 -13.58 -2.37
C GLN A 280 -57.25 -13.26 -3.41
N LYS A 281 -57.63 -12.91 -4.66
CA LYS A 281 -56.66 -12.46 -5.68
C LYS A 281 -55.82 -11.27 -5.22
N LEU A 282 -56.46 -10.19 -4.73
CA LEU A 282 -55.76 -9.00 -4.25
C LEU A 282 -54.88 -9.28 -3.02
N GLN A 283 -55.26 -10.23 -2.17
CA GLN A 283 -54.43 -10.69 -1.05
C GLN A 283 -53.18 -11.44 -1.54
N LEU A 284 -53.31 -12.33 -2.53
CA LEU A 284 -52.18 -13.07 -3.11
C LEU A 284 -51.24 -12.17 -3.92
N GLU A 285 -51.76 -11.27 -4.75
CA GLU A 285 -50.98 -10.23 -5.44
C GLU A 285 -50.28 -9.30 -4.42
N GLY A 286 -50.93 -9.01 -3.29
CA GLY A 286 -50.38 -8.25 -2.17
C GLY A 286 -49.23 -8.97 -1.45
N LYS A 287 -49.39 -10.28 -1.16
CA LYS A 287 -48.32 -11.15 -0.62
C LYS A 287 -47.11 -11.13 -1.55
N LEU A 288 -47.33 -11.42 -2.83
CA LEU A 288 -46.27 -11.51 -3.84
C LEU A 288 -45.46 -10.22 -3.93
N ARG A 289 -46.13 -9.07 -4.07
CA ARG A 289 -45.46 -7.77 -4.11
C ARG A 289 -44.65 -7.50 -2.83
N THR A 290 -45.15 -7.93 -1.67
CA THR A 290 -44.45 -7.78 -0.38
C THR A 290 -43.21 -8.70 -0.31
N ALA A 291 -43.30 -9.94 -0.80
CA ALA A 291 -42.17 -10.86 -0.89
C ALA A 291 -41.08 -10.32 -1.84
N GLN A 292 -41.47 -9.80 -3.02
CA GLN A 292 -40.55 -9.17 -3.98
C GLN A 292 -39.86 -7.92 -3.40
N GLN A 293 -40.58 -7.11 -2.62
CA GLN A 293 -40.00 -5.97 -1.89
C GLN A 293 -39.03 -6.41 -0.78
N ASN A 294 -39.36 -7.48 -0.04
CA ASN A 294 -38.48 -8.07 0.96
C ASN A 294 -37.18 -8.61 0.35
N LEU A 295 -37.25 -9.30 -0.81
CA LEU A 295 -36.08 -9.76 -1.56
C LEU A 295 -35.15 -8.60 -1.92
N GLN A 296 -35.69 -7.50 -2.45
CA GLN A 296 -34.90 -6.30 -2.78
C GLN A 296 -34.27 -5.68 -1.53
N GLN A 297 -35.00 -5.60 -0.41
CA GLN A 297 -34.48 -5.10 0.86
C GLN A 297 -33.38 -6.00 1.44
N VAL A 298 -33.54 -7.33 1.35
CA VAL A 298 -32.55 -8.32 1.79
C VAL A 298 -31.27 -8.21 0.96
N ALA A 299 -31.36 -8.11 -0.38
CA ALA A 299 -30.21 -7.93 -1.25
C ALA A 299 -29.38 -6.69 -0.89
N LEU A 300 -30.03 -5.52 -0.76
CA LEU A 300 -29.38 -4.26 -0.36
C LEU A 300 -28.78 -4.33 1.07
N THR A 301 -29.49 -4.98 1.99
CA THR A 301 -29.02 -5.17 3.38
C THR A 301 -27.80 -6.10 3.44
N ASN A 302 -27.79 -7.14 2.61
CA ASN A 302 -26.68 -8.08 2.49
C ASN A 302 -25.43 -7.40 1.91
N GLU A 303 -25.59 -6.60 0.85
CA GLU A 303 -24.51 -5.80 0.25
C GLU A 303 -23.89 -4.85 1.30
N ALA A 304 -24.73 -4.07 2.01
CA ALA A 304 -24.27 -3.14 3.03
C ALA A 304 -23.50 -3.84 4.18
N ARG A 305 -23.97 -5.02 4.62
CA ARG A 305 -23.28 -5.84 5.63
C ARG A 305 -21.95 -6.40 5.13
N LEU A 306 -21.87 -6.78 3.85
CA LEU A 306 -20.63 -7.26 3.24
C LEU A 306 -19.61 -6.12 3.13
N ALA A 307 -20.04 -4.95 2.67
CA ALA A 307 -19.23 -3.73 2.62
C ALA A 307 -18.67 -3.34 4.01
N GLN A 308 -19.52 -3.43 5.05
CA GLN A 308 -19.09 -3.21 6.44
C GLN A 308 -18.00 -4.20 6.87
N MET A 309 -18.19 -5.51 6.62
CA MET A 309 -17.20 -6.53 7.01
C MET A 309 -15.90 -6.44 6.20
N THR A 310 -15.95 -6.05 4.92
CA THR A 310 -14.73 -5.76 4.14
C THR A 310 -13.95 -4.57 4.69
N GLY A 311 -14.65 -3.50 5.12
CA GLY A 311 -14.02 -2.35 5.77
C GLY A 311 -13.37 -2.69 7.11
N VAL A 312 -14.01 -3.54 7.91
CA VAL A 312 -13.42 -4.09 9.15
C VAL A 312 -12.18 -4.93 8.84
N LEU A 313 -12.23 -5.84 7.85
CA LEU A 313 -11.05 -6.63 7.46
C LEU A 313 -9.89 -5.75 6.99
N ALA A 314 -10.15 -4.75 6.12
CA ALA A 314 -9.14 -3.82 5.66
C ALA A 314 -8.51 -3.02 6.80
N THR A 315 -9.31 -2.63 7.81
CA THR A 315 -8.79 -2.00 9.02
C THR A 315 -7.89 -2.93 9.82
N ARG A 316 -8.22 -4.23 9.93
CA ARG A 316 -7.39 -5.22 10.64
C ARG A 316 -6.11 -5.60 9.89
N THR A 317 -6.12 -5.67 8.55
CA THR A 317 -4.87 -5.88 7.78
C THR A 317 -3.91 -4.70 7.95
N GLU A 318 -4.44 -3.48 7.93
CA GLU A 318 -3.66 -2.25 8.14
C GLU A 318 -3.15 -2.08 9.58
N GLN A 319 -3.78 -2.72 10.56
CA GLN A 319 -3.27 -2.81 11.93
C GLN A 319 -2.15 -3.84 12.02
N LEU A 320 -2.40 -5.08 11.56
CA LEU A 320 -1.41 -6.16 11.58
C LEU A 320 -0.09 -5.76 10.91
N ALA A 321 -0.15 -5.16 9.71
CA ALA A 321 1.05 -4.72 8.99
C ALA A 321 1.89 -3.69 9.76
N LYS A 322 1.27 -2.84 10.60
CA LYS A 322 1.97 -1.83 11.41
C LYS A 322 2.60 -2.43 12.66
N GLU A 323 1.94 -3.38 13.31
CA GLU A 323 2.54 -4.10 14.44
C GLU A 323 3.66 -5.04 13.97
N GLU A 324 3.54 -5.68 12.80
CA GLU A 324 4.64 -6.43 12.16
C GLU A 324 5.84 -5.53 11.80
N GLU A 325 5.61 -4.29 11.32
CA GLU A 325 6.69 -3.32 11.08
C GLU A 325 7.39 -2.90 12.38
N ARG A 326 6.64 -2.61 13.44
CA ARG A 326 7.18 -2.26 14.76
C ARG A 326 7.95 -3.42 15.39
N LEU A 327 7.41 -4.63 15.35
CA LEU A 327 8.06 -5.86 15.80
C LEU A 327 9.39 -6.06 15.09
N LYS A 328 9.44 -5.85 13.77
CA LYS A 328 10.69 -5.90 12.99
C LYS A 328 11.68 -4.80 13.40
N ARG A 329 11.20 -3.58 13.70
CA ARG A 329 12.06 -2.52 14.26
C ARG A 329 12.65 -2.93 15.60
N TYR A 330 11.86 -3.46 16.54
CA TYR A 330 12.37 -3.88 17.85
C TYR A 330 13.29 -5.10 17.78
N GLN A 331 13.05 -6.06 16.88
CA GLN A 331 14.00 -7.14 16.58
C GLN A 331 15.34 -6.61 16.07
N THR A 332 15.32 -5.57 15.22
CA THR A 332 16.54 -4.92 14.71
C THR A 332 17.27 -4.17 15.84
N GLN A 333 16.54 -3.44 16.68
CA GLN A 333 17.08 -2.75 17.86
C GLN A 333 17.73 -3.73 18.85
N PHE A 334 17.06 -4.85 19.14
CA PHE A 334 17.60 -5.90 20.01
C PHE A 334 18.86 -6.57 19.43
N ALA A 335 18.92 -6.79 18.12
CA ALA A 335 20.13 -7.27 17.46
C ALA A 335 21.28 -6.25 17.57
N ASN A 336 20.99 -4.97 17.36
CA ASN A 336 21.95 -3.86 17.41
C ASN A 336 22.52 -3.59 18.83
N CYS A 337 21.91 -4.16 19.89
CA CYS A 337 22.49 -4.13 21.24
C CYS A 337 23.82 -4.91 21.34
N LYS A 338 24.11 -5.82 20.41
CA LYS A 338 25.40 -6.54 20.31
C LYS A 338 26.18 -6.02 19.12
N ILE A 339 27.27 -5.31 19.41
CA ILE A 339 28.08 -4.63 18.39
C ILE A 339 29.29 -5.52 18.04
N TYR A 340 29.43 -5.83 16.75
CA TYR A 340 30.48 -6.69 16.21
C TYR A 340 31.48 -5.90 15.36
N ALA A 341 32.74 -6.33 15.31
CA ALA A 341 33.79 -5.66 14.55
C ALA A 341 33.56 -5.77 13.01
N PRO A 342 33.43 -4.65 12.26
CA PRO A 342 33.21 -4.67 10.81
C PRO A 342 34.43 -5.10 9.98
N GLN A 343 35.65 -4.98 10.53
CA GLN A 343 36.91 -5.36 9.90
C GLN A 343 37.96 -5.81 10.92
N ASP A 344 38.99 -6.53 10.47
CA ASP A 344 40.17 -6.88 11.27
C ASP A 344 40.94 -5.61 11.68
N GLY A 345 41.44 -5.53 12.92
CA GLY A 345 42.27 -4.41 13.34
C GLY A 345 42.56 -4.37 14.84
N MET A 346 42.69 -3.15 15.36
CA MET A 346 42.80 -2.85 16.80
C MET A 346 41.66 -1.93 17.22
N VAL A 347 41.04 -2.19 18.37
CA VAL A 347 39.95 -1.37 18.88
C VAL A 347 40.52 -0.16 19.62
N ALA A 348 40.28 1.04 19.08
CA ALA A 348 40.49 2.30 19.78
C ALA A 348 39.13 2.87 20.24
N TYR A 349 39.04 3.36 21.47
CA TYR A 349 37.83 4.04 21.94
C TYR A 349 37.70 5.42 21.27
N ALA A 350 36.47 5.83 20.96
CA ALA A 350 36.22 7.15 20.40
C ALA A 350 36.54 8.27 21.43
N PRO A 351 37.22 9.36 21.02
CA PRO A 351 37.43 10.51 21.89
C PRO A 351 36.11 11.25 22.14
N ARG A 352 36.03 11.98 23.26
CA ARG A 352 34.87 12.82 23.59
C ARG A 352 34.61 13.87 22.50
N ALA A 353 33.44 13.80 21.87
CA ALA A 353 33.00 14.81 20.90
C ALA A 353 32.60 16.15 21.56
N SER A 354 32.21 16.11 22.84
CA SER A 354 31.84 17.28 23.63
C SER A 354 32.27 17.14 25.09
N ASN A 355 32.60 18.25 25.74
CA ASN A 355 32.86 18.30 27.19
C ASN A 355 31.64 17.91 28.06
N ARG A 356 30.46 17.70 27.45
CA ARG A 356 29.25 17.20 28.14
C ARG A 356 29.08 15.68 28.05
N ASP A 357 29.82 15.00 27.18
CA ASP A 357 29.73 13.56 27.02
C ASP A 357 30.65 12.86 28.03
N ALA A 358 30.31 11.64 28.42
CA ALA A 358 31.18 10.77 29.21
C ALA A 358 32.31 10.18 28.36
N ASP A 359 33.37 9.68 29.00
CA ASP A 359 34.33 8.81 28.31
C ASP A 359 33.66 7.45 28.03
N ILE A 360 33.97 6.81 26.90
CA ILE A 360 33.41 5.50 26.58
C ILE A 360 33.97 4.43 27.54
N GLY A 361 33.07 3.68 28.18
CA GLY A 361 33.41 2.60 29.11
C GLY A 361 32.18 1.93 29.73
N GLU A 362 32.38 0.87 30.50
CA GLU A 362 31.31 0.12 31.17
C GLU A 362 30.46 1.03 32.09
N GLY A 363 29.14 0.81 32.11
CA GLY A 363 28.17 1.65 32.82
C GLY A 363 27.85 2.99 32.14
N THR A 364 28.51 3.34 31.03
CA THR A 364 28.26 4.62 30.32
C THR A 364 27.09 4.51 29.34
N ALA A 365 26.20 5.51 29.34
CA ALA A 365 25.10 5.62 28.37
C ALA A 365 25.57 6.21 27.03
N VAL A 366 25.12 5.61 25.92
CA VAL A 366 25.51 5.95 24.54
C VAL A 366 24.28 6.20 23.69
N ARG A 367 24.26 7.30 22.94
CA ARG A 367 23.14 7.71 22.08
C ARG A 367 23.24 7.12 20.67
N LEU A 368 22.10 6.99 19.99
CA LEU A 368 22.04 6.73 18.54
C LEU A 368 23.03 7.63 17.76
N ARG A 369 23.80 7.04 16.86
CA ARG A 369 24.86 7.66 16.03
C ARG A 369 26.02 8.30 16.79
N GLN A 370 26.13 8.13 18.10
CA GLN A 370 27.37 8.42 18.83
C GLN A 370 28.44 7.40 18.42
N GLN A 371 29.64 7.86 18.11
CA GLN A 371 30.77 6.97 17.84
C GLN A 371 31.24 6.34 19.16
N ILE A 372 31.43 5.01 19.17
CA ILE A 372 31.91 4.26 20.33
C ILE A 372 33.37 3.85 20.10
N PHE A 373 33.69 3.39 18.89
CA PHE A 373 35.01 2.88 18.53
C PHE A 373 35.52 3.47 17.21
N SER A 374 36.81 3.33 17.02
CA SER A 374 37.50 3.39 15.74
C SER A 374 38.31 2.10 15.60
N ILE A 375 38.20 1.40 14.46
CA ILE A 375 39.02 0.23 14.16
C ILE A 375 40.00 0.56 13.04
N PRO A 376 41.19 1.10 13.34
CA PRO A 376 42.30 1.20 12.39
C PRO A 376 42.78 -0.18 11.91
N ASN A 377 42.90 -0.33 10.60
CA ASN A 377 43.53 -1.47 9.93
C ASN A 377 45.07 -1.42 10.06
N LEU A 378 45.62 -2.22 10.98
CA LEU A 378 47.07 -2.29 11.25
C LEU A 378 47.94 -2.74 10.05
N ARG A 379 47.35 -3.27 8.97
CA ARG A 379 48.10 -3.70 7.78
C ARG A 379 48.51 -2.53 6.87
N GLN A 380 47.90 -1.36 7.05
CA GLN A 380 48.09 -0.18 6.20
C GLN A 380 48.27 1.06 7.07
N MET A 381 49.47 1.25 7.60
CA MET A 381 49.83 2.42 8.41
C MET A 381 50.52 3.49 7.55
N GLN A 382 50.27 4.76 7.86
CA GLN A 382 50.89 5.94 7.27
C GLN A 382 51.45 6.85 8.37
N VAL A 383 52.38 7.74 8.01
CA VAL A 383 52.86 8.79 8.91
C VAL A 383 52.31 10.12 8.42
N GLU A 384 51.42 10.73 9.19
CA GLU A 384 51.00 12.11 8.96
C GLU A 384 52.04 13.04 9.60
N THR A 385 52.57 13.99 8.82
CA THR A 385 53.51 15.00 9.33
C THR A 385 53.36 16.31 8.57
N SER A 386 53.27 17.42 9.31
CA SER A 386 53.13 18.77 8.77
C SER A 386 54.49 19.39 8.57
N ILE A 387 55.08 19.19 7.39
CA ILE A 387 56.35 19.82 7.02
C ILE A 387 56.15 21.32 6.83
N HIS A 388 56.92 22.14 7.53
CA HIS A 388 56.94 23.59 7.30
C HIS A 388 57.52 23.89 5.90
N GLU A 389 56.83 24.74 5.12
CA GLU A 389 57.23 25.11 3.76
C GLU A 389 58.66 25.67 3.67
N SER A 390 59.15 26.31 4.73
CA SER A 390 60.53 26.81 4.85
C SER A 390 61.61 25.73 5.06
N ALA A 391 61.25 24.45 5.04
CA ALA A 391 62.15 23.30 5.12
C ALA A 391 62.17 22.45 3.82
N LEU A 392 61.46 22.89 2.77
CA LEU A 392 61.44 22.33 1.42
C LEU A 392 62.25 23.20 0.44
#